data_AF-A0A087GH97-F1
#
_entry.id   AF-A0A087GH97-F1
#
_cell.length_a   1.000
_cell.length_b   1.000
_cell.length_c   1.000
_cell.angle_alpha   90.00
_cell.angle_beta   90.00
_cell.angle_gamma   90.00
#
_symmetry.space_group_name_H-M   'P 1'
#
loop_
_entity.id
_entity.type
_entity.pdbx_description
1 polymer ?
#
loop_
_entity_poly.entity_id
_entity_poly.type
_entity_poly.pdbx_seq_one_letter_code
_entity_poly.pdbx_strand_id
1 'polypeptide(L)'
;MVSKLSLFRANSLAFPILSCYPARFFHKPYPSPKALILCVFSTTVPYGPSLLKGKKLALDDLRLAPIGRDHPGKIGDSLPLNEDDFTRVFQISAIRVPAKDCFALENRLRGHLLNWPRIRNIARVPGDEIEQDVLKLLGRETEEDQEEDTVSVDRRISGKAQGDGERLSPVLHRDQLARTFNSTGFLRFRNLAKISRPRRKRKTEKTEERKENDKGSRRNEFAVVEVVEDGQETEDFEGLLGQGYGNRGSWRGSTRLLLLDDKYSGDQVHDLPEAIKALFTEAKKADASLTFELVKCRLTLFYDYWPMNEVLEAVLPKGMIIPSAFEMVGHIAHLNLRDEHLPYKRLIAKVVLDKNQPKIQTVVNKIDPIHNDFRTMQLEVLAGNHSLVTLVVENGLRFHVDLSRVYWNSKLGTERQRLLLSLDQNDVVCDVFAGVGPIALAAARIVKRVYANDLNPHAVEFMEQNSVVNKLEKRIEIFNMDGRRFIKAMFSSDKGQKVTQVVMNLPKDAAESLDAFRGVYNDRQRDEGLSFPTIHVYGFSKATDPEFDFHERIRIALSEVAVDVKMRKVRLVAPGKWMLCASFILPKSVAFSKRNINYVG
;
A
#
# COMPACT_ATOMS: atom_id res chain seq x y z
N MET A 1 -29.19 63.96 43.39
CA MET A 1 -30.57 63.72 42.89
C MET A 1 -30.55 62.38 42.16
N VAL A 2 -31.22 61.32 42.62
CA VAL A 2 -32.69 61.05 42.44
C VAL A 2 -33.02 60.83 40.95
N SER A 3 -33.62 59.74 40.44
CA SER A 3 -33.94 58.40 40.98
C SER A 3 -34.58 57.48 39.90
N LYS A 4 -34.44 56.14 40.05
CA LYS A 4 -35.48 55.07 39.87
C LYS A 4 -36.42 54.96 38.62
N LEU A 5 -36.54 53.72 38.10
CA LEU A 5 -37.74 53.04 37.51
C LEU A 5 -38.39 53.66 36.21
N SER A 6 -39.19 52.98 35.35
CA SER A 6 -39.56 51.56 35.14
C SER A 6 -40.39 51.33 33.84
N LEU A 7 -40.28 50.13 33.23
CA LEU A 7 -41.34 49.24 32.65
C LEU A 7 -42.52 49.79 31.77
N PHE A 8 -42.62 49.24 30.53
CA PHE A 8 -43.84 48.91 29.72
C PHE A 8 -44.87 50.05 29.37
N ARG A 9 -45.77 49.99 28.36
CA ARG A 9 -46.23 48.93 27.42
C ARG A 9 -46.90 49.51 26.14
N ALA A 10 -46.96 48.70 25.08
CA ALA A 10 -48.03 48.55 24.06
C ALA A 10 -48.54 49.71 23.16
N ASN A 11 -48.76 49.40 21.88
CA ASN A 11 -49.94 49.88 21.13
C ASN A 11 -50.35 48.95 19.97
N SER A 12 -51.64 49.00 19.60
CA SER A 12 -52.37 48.01 18.78
C SER A 12 -53.72 48.58 18.29
N LEU A 13 -54.50 48.04 17.34
CA LEU A 13 -54.46 46.77 16.58
C LEU A 13 -55.32 46.94 15.30
N ALA A 14 -55.02 46.28 14.16
CA ALA A 14 -56.01 46.13 13.07
C ALA A 14 -55.82 44.85 12.20
N PHE A 15 -56.92 44.14 11.96
CA PHE A 15 -57.13 42.96 11.09
C PHE A 15 -58.40 43.19 10.25
N PRO A 16 -58.59 42.54 9.07
CA PRO A 16 -59.41 41.30 8.96
C PRO A 16 -58.70 40.18 8.13
N ILE A 17 -58.81 38.85 8.38
CA ILE A 17 -59.97 37.90 8.35
C ILE A 17 -60.44 37.62 6.89
N LEU A 18 -60.60 36.39 6.34
CA LEU A 18 -60.55 34.96 6.77
C LEU A 18 -59.33 34.21 6.13
N SER A 19 -59.11 32.87 6.07
CA SER A 19 -59.93 31.67 6.34
C SER A 19 -59.14 30.38 6.75
N CYS A 20 -59.92 29.31 6.94
CA CYS A 20 -59.72 27.88 7.24
C CYS A 20 -58.82 27.02 6.28
N TYR A 21 -58.29 25.83 6.60
CA TYR A 21 -58.25 24.93 7.79
C TYR A 21 -57.04 23.92 7.66
N PRO A 22 -56.70 23.05 8.65
CA PRO A 22 -55.31 22.58 8.86
C PRO A 22 -55.05 21.06 8.74
N ALA A 23 -53.78 20.70 8.49
CA ALA A 23 -53.29 19.32 8.55
C ALA A 23 -52.97 18.88 10.00
N ARG A 24 -53.25 17.62 10.33
CA ARG A 24 -53.22 17.07 11.70
C ARG A 24 -51.93 16.30 12.01
N PHE A 25 -51.38 16.50 13.22
CA PHE A 25 -50.49 15.54 13.88
C PHE A 25 -51.29 14.41 14.51
N PHE A 26 -50.78 13.17 14.46
CA PHE A 26 -51.29 12.04 15.24
C PHE A 26 -50.17 11.12 15.72
N HIS A 27 -50.10 10.90 17.04
CA HIS A 27 -49.40 9.76 17.66
C HIS A 27 -50.26 8.48 17.56
N LYS A 28 -49.62 7.31 17.36
CA LYS A 28 -50.01 5.94 17.82
C LYS A 28 -49.02 4.88 17.21
N PRO A 29 -49.03 3.59 17.61
CA PRO A 29 -48.45 3.09 18.86
C PRO A 29 -47.47 1.91 18.64
N TYR A 30 -46.92 1.32 19.71
CA TYR A 30 -46.13 0.07 19.64
C TYR A 30 -47.00 -1.16 19.26
N PRO A 31 -46.47 -2.08 18.43
CA PRO A 31 -46.91 -3.48 18.38
C PRO A 31 -45.86 -4.45 18.97
N SER A 32 -46.33 -5.59 19.45
CA SER A 32 -45.58 -6.67 20.11
C SER A 32 -44.82 -7.59 19.13
N PRO A 33 -43.83 -8.39 19.60
CA PRO A 33 -42.98 -9.17 18.71
C PRO A 33 -43.70 -10.40 18.14
N LYS A 34 -43.75 -10.51 16.81
CA LYS A 34 -44.08 -11.75 16.11
C LYS A 34 -43.14 -11.94 14.91
N ALA A 35 -42.64 -13.18 14.78
CA ALA A 35 -41.93 -13.72 13.63
C ALA A 35 -40.79 -12.84 13.05
N LEU A 36 -39.60 -12.95 13.65
CA LEU A 36 -38.37 -12.89 12.87
C LEU A 36 -38.42 -14.05 11.86
N ILE A 37 -38.89 -13.77 10.65
CA ILE A 37 -38.61 -14.65 9.51
C ILE A 37 -37.11 -14.63 9.36
N LEU A 38 -36.48 -15.77 9.62
CA LEU A 38 -35.10 -16.01 9.24
C LEU A 38 -35.03 -15.81 7.73
N CYS A 39 -34.48 -14.69 7.28
CA CYS A 39 -33.90 -14.62 5.95
C CYS A 39 -32.71 -15.57 5.96
N VAL A 40 -33.01 -16.85 5.68
CA VAL A 40 -32.00 -17.84 5.31
C VAL A 40 -31.16 -17.17 4.25
N PHE A 41 -29.86 -17.01 4.53
CA PHE A 41 -28.92 -16.58 3.52
C PHE A 41 -29.06 -17.55 2.35
N SER A 42 -29.64 -17.07 1.25
CA SER A 42 -29.57 -17.78 -0.02
C SER A 42 -28.11 -18.11 -0.23
N THR A 43 -27.81 -19.38 -0.45
CA THR A 43 -26.45 -19.88 -0.66
C THR A 43 -26.00 -19.40 -2.03
N THR A 44 -25.68 -18.11 -2.13
CA THR A 44 -25.08 -17.49 -3.29
C THR A 44 -23.70 -18.11 -3.45
N VAL A 45 -23.63 -19.11 -4.33
CA VAL A 45 -22.36 -19.72 -4.76
C VAL A 45 -21.45 -18.56 -5.16
N PRO A 46 -20.25 -18.42 -4.54
CA PRO A 46 -19.40 -17.26 -4.80
C PRO A 46 -19.05 -17.21 -6.30
N TYR A 47 -19.47 -16.13 -6.96
CA TYR A 47 -19.13 -15.86 -8.36
C TYR A 47 -17.63 -15.56 -8.45
N GLY A 48 -16.97 -16.15 -9.43
CA GLY A 48 -15.52 -16.06 -9.59
C GLY A 48 -14.77 -17.35 -9.24
N PRO A 49 -13.44 -17.34 -9.45
CA PRO A 49 -12.56 -18.46 -9.15
C PRO A 49 -12.32 -18.54 -7.64
N SER A 50 -12.09 -19.75 -7.14
CA SER A 50 -11.79 -20.02 -5.73
C SER A 50 -10.90 -21.25 -5.66
N LEU A 51 -10.06 -21.37 -4.63
CA LEU A 51 -9.30 -22.60 -4.35
C LEU A 51 -10.20 -23.82 -4.06
N LEU A 52 -11.50 -23.61 -3.80
CA LEU A 52 -12.53 -24.64 -3.66
C LEU A 52 -13.19 -25.05 -5.00
N LYS A 53 -12.92 -24.32 -6.09
CA LYS A 53 -13.43 -24.58 -7.44
C LYS A 53 -12.27 -24.92 -8.39
N GLY A 54 -12.59 -25.51 -9.54
CA GLY A 54 -11.62 -25.93 -10.55
C GLY A 54 -10.91 -27.24 -10.19
N LYS A 55 -10.40 -27.95 -11.20
CA LYS A 55 -9.67 -29.21 -11.02
C LYS A 55 -8.27 -28.89 -10.46
N LYS A 56 -7.83 -29.58 -9.41
CA LYS A 56 -6.38 -29.67 -9.09
C LYS A 56 -5.70 -30.45 -10.22
N LEU A 57 -4.52 -30.01 -10.66
CA LEU A 57 -3.65 -30.88 -11.45
C LEU A 57 -3.26 -32.09 -10.60
N ALA A 58 -3.39 -33.29 -11.16
CA ALA A 58 -2.74 -34.47 -10.62
C ALA A 58 -1.25 -34.42 -11.00
N LEU A 59 -0.39 -35.03 -10.19
CA LEU A 59 1.06 -34.94 -10.36
C LEU A 59 1.55 -35.50 -11.72
N ASP A 60 0.77 -36.40 -12.32
CA ASP A 60 1.08 -37.11 -13.56
C ASP A 60 0.83 -36.31 -14.85
N ASP A 61 0.02 -35.23 -14.80
CA ASP A 61 -0.33 -34.40 -15.97
C ASP A 61 0.80 -33.41 -16.38
N LEU A 62 1.88 -33.30 -15.58
CA LEU A 62 2.95 -32.30 -15.74
C LEU A 62 4.05 -32.69 -16.74
N ARG A 63 3.73 -32.72 -18.04
CA ARG A 63 4.75 -32.73 -19.13
C ARG A 63 5.37 -31.33 -19.37
N LEU A 64 5.75 -30.63 -18.30
CA LEU A 64 6.59 -29.43 -18.36
C LEU A 64 7.79 -29.61 -17.44
N ALA A 65 8.98 -29.74 -18.03
CA ALA A 65 10.20 -30.11 -17.32
C ALA A 65 10.53 -29.19 -16.13
N PRO A 66 10.96 -29.74 -14.98
CA PRO A 66 11.23 -28.97 -13.78
C PRO A 66 12.41 -28.00 -13.99
N ILE A 67 12.16 -26.70 -13.82
CA ILE A 67 13.21 -25.68 -13.83
C ILE A 67 13.79 -25.59 -12.42
N GLY A 68 14.92 -26.28 -12.21
CA GLY A 68 15.62 -26.30 -10.92
C GLY A 68 15.95 -24.90 -10.39
N ARG A 69 15.70 -24.70 -9.09
CA ARG A 69 16.19 -23.53 -8.32
C ARG A 69 16.93 -24.03 -7.08
N ASP A 70 18.17 -24.46 -7.27
CA ASP A 70 19.06 -24.74 -6.14
C ASP A 70 19.54 -23.44 -5.47
N HIS A 71 19.08 -23.24 -4.24
CA HIS A 71 19.76 -22.41 -3.25
C HIS A 71 19.86 -23.19 -1.93
N PRO A 72 21.04 -23.74 -1.58
CA PRO A 72 21.19 -24.55 -0.37
C PRO A 72 21.20 -23.66 0.88
N GLY A 73 20.19 -23.82 1.73
CA GLY A 73 19.97 -22.97 2.90
C GLY A 73 19.39 -23.74 4.10
N LYS A 74 20.23 -24.58 4.70
CA LYS A 74 20.11 -25.29 6.01
C LYS A 74 18.70 -25.54 6.60
N ILE A 75 18.43 -26.84 6.71
CA ILE A 75 17.37 -27.53 7.48
C ILE A 75 16.97 -26.83 8.79
N GLY A 76 15.67 -26.75 9.02
CA GLY A 76 15.05 -26.43 10.30
C GLY A 76 13.53 -26.29 10.17
N ASP A 77 12.81 -27.39 10.33
CA ASP A 77 11.35 -27.55 10.45
C ASP A 77 10.46 -26.38 10.00
N SER A 78 10.00 -26.49 8.76
CA SER A 78 8.74 -25.92 8.28
C SER A 78 8.31 -26.70 7.03
N LEU A 79 7.05 -27.15 6.97
CA LEU A 79 6.48 -27.74 5.76
C LEU A 79 6.70 -26.76 4.59
N PRO A 80 7.41 -27.15 3.51
CA PRO A 80 7.58 -26.27 2.37
C PRO A 80 6.21 -26.02 1.74
N LEU A 81 5.83 -24.74 1.62
CA LEU A 81 4.64 -24.35 0.88
C LEU A 81 4.82 -24.78 -0.58
N ASN A 82 4.13 -25.84 -0.98
CA ASN A 82 4.10 -26.28 -2.37
C ASN A 82 3.19 -25.34 -3.16
N GLU A 83 3.76 -24.56 -4.08
CA GLU A 83 3.01 -23.58 -4.87
C GLU A 83 2.05 -24.25 -5.86
N ASP A 84 2.34 -25.49 -6.28
CA ASP A 84 1.49 -26.27 -7.18
C ASP A 84 0.16 -26.72 -6.54
N ASP A 85 0.08 -26.82 -5.20
CA ASP A 85 -1.17 -27.12 -4.49
C ASP A 85 -2.24 -26.03 -4.63
N PHE A 86 -1.84 -24.83 -5.07
CA PHE A 86 -2.73 -23.70 -5.37
C PHE A 86 -3.12 -23.61 -6.84
N THR A 87 -2.51 -24.43 -7.72
CA THR A 87 -2.88 -24.42 -9.13
C THR A 87 -4.30 -24.97 -9.31
N ARG A 88 -5.13 -24.24 -10.05
CA ARG A 88 -6.50 -24.66 -10.40
C ARG A 88 -6.74 -24.52 -11.89
N VAL A 89 -7.34 -25.55 -12.46
CA VAL A 89 -7.70 -25.62 -13.87
C VAL A 89 -9.21 -25.48 -14.02
N PHE A 90 -9.61 -24.53 -14.85
CA PHE A 90 -11.00 -24.25 -15.21
C PHE A 90 -11.19 -24.54 -16.70
N GLN A 91 -12.26 -25.25 -17.04
CA GLN A 91 -12.68 -25.46 -18.42
C GLN A 91 -13.69 -24.38 -18.74
N ILE A 92 -13.35 -23.48 -19.66
CA ILE A 92 -14.20 -22.34 -20.05
C ILE A 92 -14.42 -22.34 -21.55
N SER A 93 -15.60 -21.89 -21.98
CA SER A 93 -15.89 -21.68 -23.40
C SER A 93 -15.30 -20.34 -23.86
N ALA A 94 -14.81 -20.25 -25.09
CA ALA A 94 -14.35 -19.00 -25.69
C ALA A 94 -14.76 -18.92 -27.16
N ILE A 95 -14.95 -17.70 -27.67
CA ILE A 95 -15.15 -17.46 -29.10
C ILE A 95 -13.80 -17.08 -29.70
N ARG A 96 -13.30 -17.89 -30.64
CA ARG A 96 -12.15 -17.56 -31.48
C ARG A 96 -12.60 -16.62 -32.58
N VAL A 97 -11.97 -15.45 -32.64
CA VAL A 97 -12.30 -14.35 -33.55
C VAL A 97 -11.03 -13.85 -34.25
N PRO A 98 -11.12 -13.28 -35.46
CA PRO A 98 -10.01 -12.55 -36.05
C PRO A 98 -9.58 -11.38 -35.16
N ALA A 99 -8.28 -11.10 -35.09
CA ALA A 99 -7.75 -10.07 -34.19
C ALA A 99 -8.26 -8.65 -34.49
N LYS A 100 -8.71 -8.38 -35.72
CA LYS A 100 -9.27 -7.09 -36.15
C LYS A 100 -10.61 -6.80 -35.46
N ASP A 101 -11.52 -7.78 -35.45
CA ASP A 101 -12.91 -7.60 -34.98
C ASP A 101 -13.04 -7.73 -33.45
N CYS A 102 -12.02 -8.26 -32.78
CA CYS A 102 -12.02 -8.60 -31.36
C CYS A 102 -12.52 -7.47 -30.44
N PHE A 103 -12.15 -6.21 -30.70
CA PHE A 103 -12.55 -5.07 -29.85
C PHE A 103 -14.01 -4.62 -30.07
N ALA A 104 -14.51 -4.68 -31.30
CA ALA A 104 -15.92 -4.41 -31.59
C ALA A 104 -16.81 -5.46 -30.90
N LEU A 105 -16.38 -6.72 -30.96
CA LEU A 105 -17.08 -7.84 -30.33
C LEU A 105 -16.97 -7.82 -28.80
N GLU A 106 -15.84 -7.39 -28.22
CA GLU A 106 -15.68 -7.21 -26.78
C GLU A 106 -16.76 -6.27 -26.20
N ASN A 107 -16.98 -5.14 -26.86
CA ASN A 107 -17.99 -4.17 -26.44
C ASN A 107 -19.43 -4.70 -26.60
N ARG A 108 -19.73 -5.41 -27.70
CA ARG A 108 -21.04 -6.07 -27.93
C ARG A 108 -21.34 -7.14 -26.88
N LEU A 109 -20.33 -7.89 -26.43
CA LEU A 109 -20.51 -9.07 -25.58
C LEU A 109 -20.17 -8.87 -24.09
N ARG A 110 -19.86 -7.64 -23.66
CA ARG A 110 -19.27 -7.34 -22.33
C ARG A 110 -20.00 -7.92 -21.10
N GLY A 111 -21.30 -8.20 -21.18
CA GLY A 111 -22.09 -8.86 -20.12
C GLY A 111 -22.08 -10.40 -20.12
N HIS A 112 -21.46 -11.02 -21.13
CA HIS A 112 -21.36 -12.47 -21.33
C HIS A 112 -19.91 -12.98 -21.31
N LEU A 113 -18.92 -12.08 -21.23
CA LEU A 113 -17.50 -12.40 -21.13
C LEU A 113 -17.07 -12.67 -19.69
N LEU A 114 -15.96 -13.39 -19.53
CA LEU A 114 -15.36 -13.73 -18.24
C LEU A 114 -14.94 -12.46 -17.47
N ASN A 115 -15.58 -12.21 -16.32
CA ASN A 115 -15.33 -11.04 -15.48
C ASN A 115 -14.64 -11.43 -14.16
N TRP A 116 -13.47 -12.06 -14.26
CA TRP A 116 -12.68 -12.50 -13.10
C TRP A 116 -11.57 -11.47 -12.76
N PRO A 117 -11.32 -11.17 -11.48
CA PRO A 117 -10.27 -10.22 -11.09
C PRO A 117 -8.92 -10.58 -11.71
N ARG A 118 -8.17 -9.59 -12.21
CA ARG A 118 -6.84 -9.77 -12.85
C ARG A 118 -6.81 -10.58 -14.15
N ILE A 119 -7.85 -11.33 -14.51
CA ILE A 119 -7.96 -12.01 -15.81
C ILE A 119 -8.47 -11.01 -16.86
N ARG A 120 -7.95 -11.13 -18.08
CA ARG A 120 -8.48 -10.41 -19.24
C ARG A 120 -9.51 -11.31 -19.93
N ASN A 121 -10.62 -10.71 -20.33
CA ASN A 121 -11.63 -11.30 -21.21
C ASN A 121 -11.08 -11.67 -22.60
N ILE A 122 -9.98 -11.05 -23.04
CA ILE A 122 -9.28 -11.37 -24.30
C ILE A 122 -7.96 -12.09 -24.02
N ALA A 123 -7.80 -13.30 -24.58
CA ALA A 123 -6.53 -14.04 -24.61
C ALA A 123 -5.95 -14.14 -26.03
N ARG A 124 -4.62 -14.31 -26.13
CA ARG A 124 -3.90 -14.60 -27.39
C ARG A 124 -3.69 -16.12 -27.52
N VAL A 125 -3.73 -16.65 -28.74
CA VAL A 125 -3.42 -18.06 -29.04
C VAL A 125 -1.95 -18.17 -29.49
N PRO A 126 -1.08 -18.92 -28.79
CA PRO A 126 0.29 -19.14 -29.23
C PRO A 126 0.37 -19.91 -30.55
N GLY A 127 1.09 -19.36 -31.53
CA GLY A 127 1.30 -19.97 -32.84
C GLY A 127 0.24 -19.63 -33.91
N ASP A 128 -0.67 -18.70 -33.64
CA ASP A 128 -1.52 -18.04 -34.66
C ASP A 128 -0.93 -16.70 -35.13
N GLU A 129 0.23 -16.28 -34.60
CA GLU A 129 0.85 -14.99 -34.93
C GLU A 129 1.54 -15.07 -36.30
N ILE A 130 0.97 -14.39 -37.30
CA ILE A 130 1.59 -14.20 -38.62
C ILE A 130 2.64 -13.09 -38.50
N GLU A 131 3.90 -13.38 -38.84
CA GLU A 131 4.94 -12.35 -38.96
C GLU A 131 4.56 -11.31 -40.03
N GLN A 132 4.79 -10.03 -39.74
CA GLN A 132 4.35 -8.91 -40.60
C GLN A 132 4.94 -8.99 -42.02
N ASP A 133 6.09 -9.63 -42.20
CA ASP A 133 6.72 -9.81 -43.51
C ASP A 133 6.08 -10.93 -44.34
N VAL A 134 5.47 -11.93 -43.71
CA VAL A 134 4.68 -12.99 -44.38
C VAL A 134 3.32 -12.45 -44.85
N LEU A 135 2.74 -11.52 -44.09
CA LEU A 135 1.52 -10.79 -44.47
C LEU A 135 1.68 -10.01 -45.80
N LYS A 136 2.87 -9.47 -46.08
CA LYS A 136 3.19 -8.80 -47.35
C LYS A 136 3.38 -9.76 -48.53
N LEU A 137 3.74 -11.02 -48.27
CA LEU A 137 3.97 -12.04 -49.29
C LEU A 137 2.70 -12.82 -49.67
N LEU A 138 1.67 -12.84 -48.81
CA LEU A 138 0.42 -13.58 -49.02
C LEU A 138 -0.66 -12.82 -49.82
N GLY A 139 -0.30 -11.68 -50.42
CA GLY A 139 -0.93 -11.12 -51.63
C GLY A 139 -2.44 -11.28 -51.78
N ARG A 140 -3.22 -10.50 -51.02
CA ARG A 140 -4.52 -10.02 -51.48
C ARG A 140 -4.49 -8.50 -51.52
N GLU A 141 -4.19 -7.97 -52.69
CA GLU A 141 -4.45 -6.56 -53.01
C GLU A 141 -5.97 -6.36 -53.05
N THR A 142 -6.49 -5.72 -52.01
CA THR A 142 -7.73 -4.95 -52.07
C THR A 142 -7.43 -3.62 -51.40
N GLU A 143 -7.59 -2.56 -52.16
CA GLU A 143 -7.15 -1.20 -51.82
C GLU A 143 -7.93 -0.60 -50.63
N GLU A 144 -7.21 0.26 -49.90
CA GLU A 144 -7.70 1.40 -49.10
C GLU A 144 -8.46 1.17 -47.76
N ASP A 145 -8.10 2.03 -46.79
CA ASP A 145 -8.85 2.44 -45.58
C ASP A 145 -8.95 1.55 -44.31
N GLN A 146 -8.02 0.64 -43.98
CA GLN A 146 -8.00 -0.03 -42.64
C GLN A 146 -6.63 -0.24 -41.93
N GLU A 147 -5.54 0.44 -42.31
CA GLU A 147 -4.23 0.23 -41.64
C GLU A 147 -4.05 0.96 -40.29
N GLU A 148 -4.71 2.10 -40.03
CA GLU A 148 -4.48 2.88 -38.80
C GLU A 148 -4.87 2.12 -37.50
N ASP A 149 -6.00 1.42 -37.51
CA ASP A 149 -6.63 0.94 -36.28
C ASP A 149 -5.87 -0.25 -35.66
N THR A 150 -5.40 -1.18 -36.50
CA THR A 150 -4.63 -2.36 -36.04
C THR A 150 -3.26 -1.98 -35.46
N VAL A 151 -2.57 -1.02 -36.09
CA VAL A 151 -1.30 -0.47 -35.63
C VAL A 151 -1.47 0.28 -34.29
N SER A 152 -2.61 0.94 -34.08
CA SER A 152 -2.92 1.62 -32.80
C SER A 152 -3.02 0.66 -31.61
N VAL A 153 -3.49 -0.57 -31.84
CA VAL A 153 -3.71 -1.59 -30.79
C VAL A 153 -2.40 -2.20 -30.32
N ASP A 154 -1.52 -2.64 -31.22
CA ASP A 154 -0.20 -3.16 -30.82
C ASP A 154 0.71 -2.07 -30.24
N ARG A 155 0.57 -0.79 -30.67
CA ARG A 155 1.22 0.37 -30.02
C ARG A 155 0.79 0.51 -28.53
N ARG A 156 -0.49 0.26 -28.19
CA ARG A 156 -0.98 0.26 -26.78
C ARG A 156 -0.53 -0.95 -25.96
N ILE A 157 -0.39 -2.13 -26.57
CA ILE A 157 -0.06 -3.37 -25.85
C ILE A 157 1.46 -3.54 -25.66
N SER A 158 2.28 -3.11 -26.62
CA SER A 158 3.73 -3.37 -26.65
C SER A 158 4.62 -2.20 -26.20
N GLY A 159 4.12 -0.96 -26.20
CA GLY A 159 4.87 0.23 -25.74
C GLY A 159 6.07 0.64 -26.61
N LYS A 160 6.11 0.18 -27.87
CA LYS A 160 7.08 0.58 -28.90
C LYS A 160 6.48 1.66 -29.83
N ALA A 161 7.35 2.54 -30.32
CA ALA A 161 7.05 3.54 -31.35
C ALA A 161 8.12 3.46 -32.44
N GLN A 162 7.75 3.71 -33.69
CA GLN A 162 8.67 3.83 -34.83
C GLN A 162 8.44 5.15 -35.59
N GLY A 163 9.56 5.64 -36.13
CA GLY A 163 9.79 6.27 -37.45
C GLY A 163 8.84 7.32 -38.06
N ASP A 164 7.54 7.18 -37.92
CA ASP A 164 6.65 7.34 -39.09
C ASP A 164 5.78 8.61 -39.02
N GLY A 165 6.41 9.79 -38.92
CA GLY A 165 5.87 11.11 -39.33
C GLY A 165 4.60 11.70 -38.68
N GLU A 166 3.75 10.89 -38.05
CA GLU A 166 2.39 11.26 -37.63
C GLU A 166 2.32 12.10 -36.35
N ARG A 167 1.20 12.82 -36.21
CA ARG A 167 0.97 13.75 -35.10
C ARG A 167 0.53 13.00 -33.83
N LEU A 168 1.52 12.52 -33.08
CA LEU A 168 1.39 11.82 -31.79
C LEU A 168 0.29 12.38 -30.88
N SER A 169 -0.47 11.48 -30.24
CA SER A 169 -1.39 11.86 -29.16
C SER A 169 -0.65 12.57 -28.01
N PRO A 170 -1.27 13.50 -27.25
CA PRO A 170 -0.56 14.27 -26.22
C PRO A 170 0.14 13.44 -25.13
N VAL A 171 -0.28 12.19 -24.93
CA VAL A 171 0.34 11.24 -24.00
C VAL A 171 1.58 10.59 -24.62
N LEU A 172 1.47 10.08 -25.86
CA LEU A 172 2.60 9.49 -26.58
C LEU A 172 3.64 10.56 -26.97
N HIS A 173 3.20 11.78 -27.26
CA HIS A 173 4.08 12.93 -27.48
C HIS A 173 4.93 13.27 -26.25
N ARG A 174 4.35 13.19 -25.04
CA ARG A 174 5.09 13.37 -23.78
C ARG A 174 6.06 12.24 -23.49
N ASP A 175 5.69 10.99 -23.75
CA ASP A 175 6.58 9.85 -23.56
C ASP A 175 7.71 9.83 -24.61
N GLN A 176 7.41 10.17 -25.86
CA GLN A 176 8.43 10.35 -26.89
C GLN A 176 9.36 11.53 -26.57
N LEU A 177 8.84 12.69 -26.13
CA LEU A 177 9.67 13.80 -25.63
C LEU A 177 10.58 13.36 -24.47
N ALA A 178 10.12 12.48 -23.58
CA ALA A 178 10.96 11.94 -22.50
C ALA A 178 12.05 10.97 -23.02
N ARG A 179 11.77 10.22 -24.09
CA ARG A 179 12.70 9.26 -24.72
C ARG A 179 13.69 9.91 -25.71
N THR A 180 13.29 10.97 -26.41
CA THR A 180 14.12 11.69 -27.41
C THR A 180 14.80 12.94 -26.86
N PHE A 181 14.68 13.21 -25.55
CA PHE A 181 15.26 14.39 -24.90
C PHE A 181 16.79 14.41 -24.99
N ASN A 182 17.33 15.03 -26.04
CA ASN A 182 18.77 15.12 -26.25
C ASN A 182 19.38 16.13 -25.26
N SER A 183 20.26 15.65 -24.38
CA SER A 183 20.66 16.36 -23.15
C SER A 183 21.65 17.51 -23.35
N THR A 184 21.91 17.94 -24.57
CA THR A 184 22.90 18.97 -24.92
C THR A 184 22.40 20.41 -24.75
N GLY A 185 21.08 20.64 -24.64
CA GLY A 185 20.48 21.98 -24.69
C GLY A 185 20.41 22.80 -23.38
N PHE A 186 20.68 22.22 -22.19
CA PHE A 186 20.46 22.92 -20.91
C PHE A 186 21.61 22.81 -19.90
N LEU A 187 22.72 23.47 -20.19
CA LEU A 187 23.79 23.77 -19.22
C LEU A 187 23.39 24.74 -18.08
N ARG A 188 22.11 25.14 -17.97
CA ARG A 188 21.62 26.13 -16.98
C ARG A 188 20.71 25.58 -15.87
N PHE A 189 20.33 24.29 -15.85
CA PHE A 189 19.46 23.73 -14.79
C PHE A 189 20.06 22.49 -14.10
N ARG A 190 20.85 22.75 -13.05
CA ARG A 190 21.63 21.75 -12.27
C ARG A 190 20.80 20.64 -11.58
N ASN A 191 19.48 20.77 -11.54
CA ASN A 191 18.57 19.84 -10.83
C ASN A 191 17.91 18.77 -11.71
N LEU A 192 17.82 18.95 -13.04
CA LEU A 192 17.16 17.98 -13.93
C LEU A 192 18.07 16.82 -14.37
N ALA A 193 19.38 17.05 -14.46
CA ALA A 193 20.37 16.07 -14.93
C ALA A 193 20.61 14.84 -14.01
N LYS A 194 19.90 14.73 -12.89
CA LYS A 194 19.96 13.56 -11.98
C LYS A 194 18.86 12.51 -12.23
N ILE A 195 17.84 12.82 -13.02
CA ILE A 195 16.70 11.91 -13.28
C ILE A 195 16.92 11.06 -14.54
N SER A 196 17.70 11.56 -15.52
CA SER A 196 17.85 10.97 -16.85
C SER A 196 19.06 10.03 -17.05
N ARG A 197 19.67 9.49 -15.98
CA ARG A 197 20.78 8.52 -16.10
C ARG A 197 20.28 7.07 -16.07
N PRO A 198 20.38 6.27 -17.15
CA PRO A 198 20.15 4.84 -17.10
C PRO A 198 21.18 4.15 -16.20
N ARG A 199 20.75 3.13 -15.42
CA ARG A 199 21.69 2.30 -14.66
C ARG A 199 22.54 1.46 -15.62
N ARG A 200 23.86 1.62 -15.59
CA ARG A 200 24.84 0.77 -16.30
C ARG A 200 24.61 -0.71 -15.95
N LYS A 201 24.22 -1.54 -16.92
CA LYS A 201 24.53 -2.98 -16.90
C LYS A 201 25.95 -3.17 -17.45
N ARG A 202 26.76 -3.99 -16.78
CA ARG A 202 28.04 -4.47 -17.34
C ARG A 202 27.72 -5.38 -18.53
N LYS A 203 28.37 -5.17 -19.68
CA LYS A 203 28.45 -6.18 -20.74
C LYS A 203 29.44 -7.25 -20.30
N THR A 204 29.05 -8.51 -20.45
CA THR A 204 29.99 -9.63 -20.57
C THR A 204 29.86 -10.11 -22.00
N GLU A 205 30.95 -10.14 -22.75
CA GLU A 205 30.97 -10.66 -24.11
C GLU A 205 30.86 -12.18 -24.08
N LYS A 206 30.02 -12.75 -24.95
CA LYS A 206 30.18 -14.12 -25.41
C LYS A 206 29.85 -14.23 -26.90
N THR A 207 30.75 -14.92 -27.56
CA THR A 207 30.79 -15.29 -28.99
C THR A 207 29.58 -16.11 -29.40
N GLU A 208 29.29 -16.10 -30.68
CA GLU A 208 28.27 -16.93 -31.33
C GLU A 208 28.56 -18.41 -31.13
N GLU A 209 27.60 -19.17 -30.60
CA GLU A 209 27.44 -20.59 -30.95
C GLU A 209 26.02 -21.10 -30.64
N ARG A 210 25.35 -21.52 -31.73
CA ARG A 210 24.29 -22.56 -31.85
C ARG A 210 23.04 -22.50 -30.94
N LYS A 211 21.91 -22.30 -31.64
CA LYS A 211 20.56 -22.84 -31.42
C LYS A 211 20.37 -23.76 -30.19
N GLU A 212 19.68 -23.25 -29.16
CA GLU A 212 18.48 -23.84 -28.53
C GLU A 212 18.00 -22.98 -27.35
N ASN A 213 16.75 -23.18 -26.91
CA ASN A 213 16.07 -22.50 -25.78
C ASN A 213 15.69 -21.02 -25.96
N ASP A 214 14.69 -20.74 -26.81
CA ASP A 214 13.83 -19.56 -26.59
C ASP A 214 12.79 -19.81 -25.48
N LYS A 215 13.29 -20.02 -24.25
CA LYS A 215 12.49 -20.04 -23.01
C LYS A 215 12.64 -18.70 -22.27
N GLY A 216 12.65 -17.60 -23.03
CA GLY A 216 13.10 -16.28 -22.58
C GLY A 216 12.08 -15.40 -21.85
N SER A 217 10.79 -15.75 -21.76
CA SER A 217 9.77 -14.80 -21.26
C SER A 217 8.58 -15.36 -20.43
N ARG A 218 8.66 -16.55 -19.83
CA ARG A 218 7.57 -17.11 -18.98
C ARG A 218 7.53 -16.61 -17.52
N ARG A 219 8.26 -15.56 -17.17
CA ARG A 219 8.65 -15.28 -15.78
C ARG A 219 7.62 -14.52 -14.91
N ASN A 220 6.36 -14.39 -15.34
CA ASN A 220 5.34 -13.58 -14.62
C ASN A 220 3.86 -13.91 -14.98
N GLU A 221 3.57 -15.04 -15.62
CA GLU A 221 2.18 -15.43 -15.92
C GLU A 221 1.53 -16.11 -14.72
N PHE A 222 0.65 -15.39 -14.02
CA PHE A 222 -0.17 -15.94 -12.94
C PHE A 222 -1.38 -16.74 -13.45
N ALA A 223 -1.66 -16.67 -14.74
CA ALA A 223 -2.70 -17.43 -15.43
C ALA A 223 -2.23 -17.77 -16.86
N VAL A 224 -2.62 -18.93 -17.37
CA VAL A 224 -2.35 -19.40 -18.74
C VAL A 224 -3.65 -19.92 -19.34
N VAL A 225 -3.89 -19.62 -20.62
CA VAL A 225 -5.05 -20.12 -21.39
C VAL A 225 -4.54 -20.97 -22.54
N GLU A 226 -5.03 -22.20 -22.64
CA GLU A 226 -4.72 -23.15 -23.70
C GLU A 226 -6.02 -23.58 -24.39
N VAL A 227 -6.03 -23.69 -25.72
CA VAL A 227 -7.18 -24.27 -26.45
C VAL A 227 -7.11 -25.79 -26.30
N VAL A 228 -8.26 -26.43 -26.04
CA VAL A 228 -8.38 -27.88 -26.00
C VAL A 228 -8.86 -28.34 -27.37
N GLU A 229 -8.01 -29.07 -28.09
CA GLU A 229 -8.39 -29.75 -29.33
C GLU A 229 -9.16 -31.03 -28.96
N ASP A 230 -10.43 -31.14 -29.39
CA ASP A 230 -11.23 -32.35 -29.19
C ASP A 230 -10.68 -33.46 -30.10
N GLY A 231 -9.85 -34.34 -29.53
CA GLY A 231 -9.23 -35.44 -30.26
C GLY A 231 -10.25 -36.48 -30.72
N GLN A 232 -10.65 -36.42 -31.99
CA GLN A 232 -11.07 -37.63 -32.71
C GLN A 232 -9.82 -38.42 -33.08
N GLU A 233 -9.75 -39.66 -32.62
CA GLU A 233 -8.75 -40.64 -33.02
C GLU A 233 -8.79 -40.78 -34.55
N THR A 234 -7.81 -40.18 -35.23
CA THR A 234 -7.52 -40.46 -36.64
C THR A 234 -6.18 -41.17 -36.67
N GLU A 235 -6.22 -42.43 -37.10
CA GLU A 235 -5.11 -43.37 -37.05
C GLU A 235 -3.87 -42.86 -37.82
N ASP A 236 -2.71 -43.19 -37.26
CA ASP A 236 -1.34 -42.88 -37.70
C ASP A 236 -1.12 -42.66 -39.21
N PHE A 237 -0.86 -41.40 -39.57
CA PHE A 237 -0.11 -41.03 -40.78
C PHE A 237 1.15 -40.19 -40.46
N GLU A 238 1.69 -40.28 -39.23
CA GLU A 238 2.93 -39.59 -38.79
C GLU A 238 4.23 -40.11 -39.46
N GLY A 239 4.16 -41.03 -40.42
CA GLY A 239 5.33 -41.67 -41.02
C GLY A 239 6.00 -40.95 -42.21
N LEU A 240 5.38 -39.92 -42.80
CA LEU A 240 5.77 -39.43 -44.15
C LEU A 240 5.99 -37.92 -44.31
N LEU A 241 5.60 -37.09 -43.35
CA LEU A 241 5.84 -35.64 -43.37
C LEU A 241 6.40 -35.21 -42.01
N GLY A 242 7.59 -34.59 -42.02
CA GLY A 242 8.37 -34.35 -40.80
C GLY A 242 7.67 -33.46 -39.76
N GLN A 243 8.10 -33.64 -38.50
CA GLN A 243 7.59 -32.92 -37.31
C GLN A 243 7.46 -31.41 -37.56
N GLY A 244 6.23 -30.94 -37.77
CA GLY A 244 5.94 -29.54 -38.11
C GLY A 244 4.55 -29.28 -38.68
N TYR A 245 3.89 -30.28 -39.26
CA TYR A 245 2.53 -30.17 -39.83
C TYR A 245 1.55 -31.17 -39.21
N GLY A 246 1.20 -30.94 -37.95
CA GLY A 246 -0.04 -31.50 -37.37
C GLY A 246 -1.27 -30.79 -37.96
N ASN A 247 -2.37 -31.53 -38.14
CA ASN A 247 -3.63 -31.08 -38.76
C ASN A 247 -4.33 -29.96 -37.97
N ARG A 248 -3.82 -28.73 -38.04
CA ARG A 248 -4.52 -27.54 -37.54
C ARG A 248 -5.63 -27.13 -38.52
N GLY A 249 -6.86 -27.03 -38.00
CA GLY A 249 -8.03 -26.57 -38.75
C GLY A 249 -7.80 -25.22 -39.45
N SER A 250 -8.43 -25.06 -40.61
CA SER A 250 -8.19 -24.02 -41.63
C SER A 250 -8.35 -22.56 -41.16
N TRP A 251 -7.40 -22.05 -40.38
CA TRP A 251 -7.30 -20.65 -39.98
C TRP A 251 -6.08 -19.98 -40.63
N ARG A 252 -6.33 -18.95 -41.46
CA ARG A 252 -5.30 -18.04 -41.99
C ARG A 252 -5.46 -16.66 -41.36
N GLY A 253 -4.87 -16.44 -40.19
CA GLY A 253 -4.89 -15.12 -39.55
C GLY A 253 -4.43 -15.11 -38.10
N SER A 254 -4.06 -13.93 -37.61
CA SER A 254 -3.92 -13.68 -36.17
C SER A 254 -5.30 -13.75 -35.50
N THR A 255 -5.50 -14.69 -34.59
CA THR A 255 -6.76 -14.85 -33.86
C THR A 255 -6.68 -14.38 -32.40
N ARG A 256 -7.83 -14.17 -31.77
CA ARG A 256 -7.99 -13.87 -30.34
C ARG A 256 -9.12 -14.72 -29.77
N LEU A 257 -9.05 -15.01 -28.47
CA LEU A 257 -10.09 -15.71 -27.74
C LEU A 257 -10.86 -14.71 -26.88
N LEU A 258 -12.17 -14.59 -27.11
CA LEU A 258 -13.11 -13.94 -26.23
C LEU A 258 -13.59 -14.97 -25.19
N LEU A 259 -13.03 -14.92 -23.99
CA LEU A 259 -13.37 -15.84 -22.90
C LEU A 259 -14.81 -15.56 -22.44
N LEU A 260 -15.68 -16.56 -22.49
CA LEU A 260 -17.05 -16.47 -22.00
C LEU A 260 -17.10 -16.63 -20.47
N ASP A 261 -18.17 -16.12 -19.85
CA ASP A 261 -18.45 -16.32 -18.43
C ASP A 261 -18.50 -17.83 -18.09
N ASP A 262 -17.92 -18.21 -16.94
CA ASP A 262 -17.85 -19.57 -16.38
C ASP A 262 -19.19 -20.31 -16.41
N LYS A 263 -20.32 -19.59 -16.28
CA LYS A 263 -21.67 -20.18 -16.36
C LYS A 263 -22.05 -20.76 -17.74
N TYR A 264 -21.29 -20.44 -18.80
CA TYR A 264 -21.46 -20.96 -20.17
C TYR A 264 -20.42 -22.04 -20.53
N SER A 265 -19.71 -22.59 -19.53
CA SER A 265 -18.72 -23.65 -19.75
C SER A 265 -19.38 -24.95 -20.25
N GLY A 266 -19.05 -25.37 -21.47
CA GLY A 266 -19.58 -26.60 -22.07
C GLY A 266 -20.90 -26.45 -22.83
N ASP A 267 -21.53 -25.27 -22.81
CA ASP A 267 -22.69 -24.94 -23.64
C ASP A 267 -22.38 -25.08 -25.13
N GLN A 268 -23.33 -25.60 -25.92
CA GLN A 268 -23.25 -25.54 -27.37
C GLN A 268 -23.74 -24.17 -27.88
N VAL A 269 -23.46 -23.83 -29.14
CA VAL A 269 -23.91 -22.56 -29.76
C VAL A 269 -25.44 -22.36 -29.63
N HIS A 270 -26.21 -23.46 -29.55
CA HIS A 270 -27.66 -23.46 -29.38
C HIS A 270 -28.14 -23.12 -27.95
N ASP A 271 -27.27 -23.16 -26.94
CA ASP A 271 -27.62 -22.91 -25.53
C ASP A 271 -27.22 -21.50 -25.10
N LEU A 272 -26.21 -20.92 -25.77
CA LEU A 272 -25.67 -19.58 -25.50
C LEU A 272 -26.70 -18.43 -25.61
N PRO A 273 -26.45 -17.27 -24.99
CA PRO A 273 -27.28 -16.07 -25.11
C PRO A 273 -27.58 -15.62 -26.55
N GLU A 274 -28.73 -14.99 -26.77
CA GLU A 274 -29.15 -14.49 -28.09
C GLU A 274 -28.12 -13.56 -28.74
N ALA A 275 -27.44 -12.71 -27.94
CA ALA A 275 -26.37 -11.84 -28.43
C ALA A 275 -25.19 -12.61 -29.06
N ILE A 276 -24.88 -13.80 -28.56
CA ILE A 276 -23.83 -14.67 -29.11
C ILE A 276 -24.38 -15.51 -30.28
N LYS A 277 -25.62 -16.01 -30.18
CA LYS A 277 -26.30 -16.69 -31.30
C LYS A 277 -26.44 -15.81 -32.54
N ALA A 278 -26.74 -14.53 -32.35
CA ALA A 278 -26.81 -13.53 -33.41
C ALA A 278 -25.45 -13.41 -34.15
N LEU A 279 -24.34 -13.35 -33.41
CA LEU A 279 -22.98 -13.30 -33.97
C LEU A 279 -22.64 -14.51 -34.86
N PHE A 280 -22.95 -15.73 -34.42
CA PHE A 280 -22.76 -16.92 -35.27
C PHE A 280 -23.74 -16.96 -36.46
N THR A 281 -24.90 -16.32 -36.35
CA THR A 281 -25.88 -16.21 -37.45
C THR A 281 -25.49 -15.14 -38.46
N GLU A 282 -24.91 -14.02 -38.02
CA GLU A 282 -24.31 -12.97 -38.85
C GLU A 282 -23.17 -13.55 -39.68
N ALA A 283 -22.24 -14.29 -39.06
CA ALA A 283 -21.13 -14.96 -39.76
C ALA A 283 -21.60 -16.02 -40.77
N LYS A 284 -22.66 -16.78 -40.48
CA LYS A 284 -23.24 -17.73 -41.44
C LYS A 284 -23.94 -17.07 -42.64
N LYS A 285 -24.27 -15.78 -42.57
CA LYS A 285 -24.85 -15.01 -43.68
C LYS A 285 -23.82 -14.23 -44.48
N ALA A 286 -22.70 -13.86 -43.85
CA ALA A 286 -21.58 -13.15 -44.47
C ALA A 286 -20.50 -14.15 -44.91
N ASP A 287 -20.73 -14.78 -46.08
CA ASP A 287 -19.89 -15.86 -46.58
C ASP A 287 -18.41 -15.43 -46.77
N ALA A 288 -17.49 -16.29 -46.32
CA ALA A 288 -16.04 -16.27 -46.59
C ALA A 288 -15.10 -15.16 -46.01
N SER A 289 -15.41 -14.42 -44.92
CA SER A 289 -14.36 -13.64 -44.21
C SER A 289 -14.34 -13.70 -42.67
N LEU A 290 -15.49 -13.82 -42.01
CA LEU A 290 -15.59 -13.89 -40.55
C LEU A 290 -15.85 -15.32 -40.08
N THR A 291 -14.83 -16.16 -40.10
CA THR A 291 -14.87 -17.40 -39.31
C THR A 291 -14.92 -17.02 -37.82
N PHE A 292 -15.98 -17.44 -37.14
CA PHE A 292 -16.06 -17.46 -35.68
C PHE A 292 -16.24 -18.91 -35.25
N GLU A 293 -15.50 -19.33 -34.23
CA GLU A 293 -15.49 -20.71 -33.74
C GLU A 293 -15.67 -20.71 -32.22
N LEU A 294 -16.55 -21.57 -31.71
CA LEU A 294 -16.68 -21.81 -30.28
C LEU A 294 -15.66 -22.88 -29.89
N VAL A 295 -14.64 -22.50 -29.12
CA VAL A 295 -13.56 -23.37 -28.65
C VAL A 295 -13.62 -23.56 -27.15
N LYS A 296 -13.32 -24.79 -26.71
CA LYS A 296 -13.09 -25.10 -25.29
C LYS A 296 -11.67 -24.66 -24.92
N CYS A 297 -11.53 -23.98 -23.80
CA CYS A 297 -10.26 -23.46 -23.31
C CYS A 297 -9.98 -23.90 -21.88
N ARG A 298 -8.74 -24.32 -21.63
CA ARG A 298 -8.19 -24.66 -20.33
C ARG A 298 -7.54 -23.42 -19.74
N LEU A 299 -8.23 -22.75 -18.81
CA LEU A 299 -7.69 -21.64 -18.02
C LEU A 299 -7.04 -22.19 -16.74
N THR A 300 -5.72 -22.12 -16.66
CA THR A 300 -4.95 -22.52 -15.48
C THR A 300 -4.56 -21.29 -14.67
N LEU A 301 -4.94 -21.25 -13.40
CA LEU A 301 -4.59 -20.20 -12.44
C LEU A 301 -3.52 -20.74 -11.47
N PHE A 302 -2.39 -20.05 -11.34
CA PHE A 302 -1.26 -20.45 -10.49
C PHE A 302 -1.28 -19.75 -9.13
N TYR A 303 -0.37 -20.14 -8.23
CA TYR A 303 -0.19 -19.52 -6.90
C TYR A 303 -0.31 -17.99 -6.92
N ASP A 304 0.40 -17.31 -7.81
CA ASP A 304 0.46 -15.85 -7.90
C ASP A 304 -0.86 -15.15 -8.24
N TYR A 305 -1.88 -15.89 -8.72
CA TYR A 305 -3.22 -15.37 -8.93
C TYR A 305 -3.93 -15.07 -7.60
N TRP A 306 -3.78 -15.96 -6.62
CA TRP A 306 -4.55 -15.94 -5.39
C TRP A 306 -4.10 -14.83 -4.42
N PRO A 307 -5.04 -14.12 -3.78
CA PRO A 307 -4.72 -13.12 -2.77
C PRO A 307 -4.17 -13.77 -1.51
N MET A 308 -3.42 -12.99 -0.72
CA MET A 308 -2.76 -13.43 0.51
C MET A 308 -3.72 -14.12 1.49
N ASN A 309 -4.93 -13.61 1.65
CA ASN A 309 -5.90 -14.15 2.62
C ASN A 309 -6.40 -15.55 2.23
N GLU A 310 -6.74 -15.78 0.95
CA GLU A 310 -7.20 -17.11 0.48
C GLU A 310 -6.09 -18.17 0.58
N VAL A 311 -4.84 -17.78 0.27
CA VAL A 311 -3.68 -18.66 0.46
C VAL A 311 -3.49 -19.01 1.94
N LEU A 312 -3.56 -18.03 2.84
CA LEU A 312 -3.45 -18.26 4.28
C LEU A 312 -4.62 -19.12 4.81
N GLU A 313 -5.84 -18.90 4.34
CA GLU A 313 -7.02 -19.69 4.71
C GLU A 313 -6.89 -21.17 4.31
N ALA A 314 -6.28 -21.44 3.15
CA ALA A 314 -6.09 -22.80 2.65
C ALA A 314 -4.97 -23.58 3.36
N VAL A 315 -4.01 -22.91 4.02
CA VAL A 315 -2.87 -23.57 4.69
C VAL A 315 -2.95 -23.58 6.21
N LEU A 316 -3.70 -22.65 6.80
CA LEU A 316 -3.87 -22.58 8.26
C LEU A 316 -5.01 -23.52 8.71
N PRO A 317 -4.92 -24.11 9.92
CA PRO A 317 -6.00 -24.87 10.51
C PRO A 317 -7.37 -24.15 10.48
N LYS A 318 -8.42 -24.90 10.14
CA LYS A 318 -9.80 -24.39 10.10
C LYS A 318 -10.21 -23.76 11.44
N GLY A 319 -10.77 -22.55 11.37
CA GLY A 319 -11.20 -21.78 12.54
C GLY A 319 -10.14 -20.84 13.13
N MET A 320 -8.88 -20.90 12.67
CA MET A 320 -7.85 -19.93 13.04
C MET A 320 -8.14 -18.55 12.42
N ILE A 321 -7.83 -17.48 13.16
CA ILE A 321 -8.02 -16.11 12.68
C ILE A 321 -6.86 -15.71 11.76
N ILE A 322 -7.16 -15.48 10.48
CA ILE A 322 -6.13 -15.16 9.47
C ILE A 322 -5.43 -13.82 9.79
N PRO A 323 -4.08 -13.78 9.88
CA PRO A 323 -3.33 -12.55 10.08
C PRO A 323 -3.27 -11.71 8.79
N SER A 324 -4.36 -11.02 8.48
CA SER A 324 -4.55 -10.24 7.24
C SER A 324 -3.87 -8.86 7.22
N ALA A 325 -3.35 -8.38 8.36
CA ALA A 325 -2.76 -7.04 8.49
C ALA A 325 -1.39 -7.06 9.17
N PHE A 326 -0.47 -6.23 8.66
CA PHE A 326 0.88 -6.03 9.19
C PHE A 326 1.28 -4.55 9.11
N GLU A 327 2.27 -4.13 9.91
CA GLU A 327 2.82 -2.76 9.84
C GLU A 327 3.98 -2.72 8.84
N MET A 328 3.99 -1.74 7.93
CA MET A 328 5.09 -1.53 6.99
C MET A 328 6.06 -0.46 7.49
N VAL A 329 7.36 -0.76 7.38
CA VAL A 329 8.45 0.19 7.66
C VAL A 329 9.47 0.12 6.52
N GLY A 330 9.26 0.95 5.50
CA GLY A 330 10.00 0.84 4.23
C GLY A 330 9.74 -0.51 3.56
N HIS A 331 10.77 -1.34 3.39
CA HIS A 331 10.66 -2.69 2.80
C HIS A 331 10.41 -3.82 3.82
N ILE A 332 10.27 -3.49 5.11
CA ILE A 332 10.09 -4.46 6.19
C ILE A 332 8.61 -4.56 6.55
N ALA A 333 8.06 -5.77 6.49
CA ALA A 333 6.73 -6.09 7.03
C ALA A 333 6.87 -6.63 8.46
N HIS A 334 6.25 -5.94 9.41
CA HIS A 334 6.21 -6.32 10.82
C HIS A 334 4.87 -6.97 11.15
N LEU A 335 4.90 -8.28 11.36
CA LEU A 335 3.75 -9.09 11.78
C LEU A 335 3.49 -8.91 13.27
N ASN A 336 2.21 -9.04 13.64
CA ASN A 336 1.76 -9.12 15.02
C ASN A 336 1.09 -10.48 15.23
N LEU A 337 1.91 -11.53 15.30
CA LEU A 337 1.44 -12.90 15.47
C LEU A 337 0.93 -13.13 16.89
N ARG A 338 -0.10 -13.98 17.00
CA ARG A 338 -0.63 -14.48 18.28
C ARG A 338 -0.02 -15.84 18.58
N ASP A 339 -0.18 -16.33 19.80
CA ASP A 339 0.33 -17.64 20.23
C ASP A 339 -0.16 -18.79 19.32
N GLU A 340 -1.44 -18.74 18.91
CA GLU A 340 -2.05 -19.65 17.93
C GLU A 340 -1.37 -19.65 16.54
N HIS A 341 -0.71 -18.55 16.16
CA HIS A 341 -0.01 -18.42 14.88
C HIS A 341 1.48 -18.82 14.95
N LEU A 342 2.07 -18.90 16.15
CA LEU A 342 3.51 -19.14 16.31
C LEU A 342 4.02 -20.43 15.65
N PRO A 343 3.29 -21.58 15.68
CA PRO A 343 3.71 -22.78 14.95
C PRO A 343 3.81 -22.57 13.44
N TYR A 344 3.03 -21.64 12.89
CA TYR A 344 2.93 -21.36 11.46
C TYR A 344 3.69 -20.08 11.04
N LYS A 345 4.47 -19.47 11.95
CA LYS A 345 5.07 -18.13 11.75
C LYS A 345 5.88 -18.00 10.46
N ARG A 346 6.67 -19.01 10.10
CA ARG A 346 7.49 -19.03 8.87
C ARG A 346 6.65 -19.20 7.61
N LEU A 347 5.61 -20.03 7.67
CA LEU A 347 4.67 -20.25 6.57
C LEU A 347 3.89 -18.96 6.26
N ILE A 348 3.35 -18.32 7.30
CA ILE A 348 2.69 -17.02 7.21
C ILE A 348 3.65 -15.97 6.63
N ALA A 349 4.89 -15.93 7.10
CA ALA A 349 5.89 -14.98 6.63
C ALA A 349 6.31 -15.21 5.15
N LYS A 350 6.42 -16.46 4.68
CA LYS A 350 6.64 -16.74 3.24
C LYS A 350 5.48 -16.21 2.41
N VAL A 351 4.24 -16.52 2.77
CA VAL A 351 3.06 -16.04 2.04
C VAL A 351 2.98 -14.50 2.04
N VAL A 352 3.23 -13.84 3.18
CA VAL A 352 3.29 -12.38 3.26
C VAL A 352 4.40 -11.80 2.37
N LEU A 353 5.58 -12.42 2.35
CA LEU A 353 6.68 -11.98 1.51
C LEU A 353 6.32 -12.10 0.02
N ASP A 354 5.98 -13.31 -0.44
CA ASP A 354 5.71 -13.61 -1.85
C ASP A 354 4.62 -12.70 -2.41
N LYS A 355 3.50 -12.53 -1.69
CA LYS A 355 2.35 -11.74 -2.14
C LYS A 355 2.58 -10.21 -2.10
N ASN A 356 3.69 -9.74 -1.53
CA ASN A 356 4.00 -8.31 -1.42
C ASN A 356 5.35 -7.90 -2.06
N GLN A 357 6.01 -8.81 -2.79
CA GLN A 357 7.19 -8.46 -3.59
C GLN A 357 6.83 -7.49 -4.73
N PRO A 358 7.77 -6.63 -5.18
CA PRO A 358 9.11 -6.39 -4.63
C PRO A 358 9.11 -5.31 -3.51
N LYS A 359 7.94 -4.87 -3.04
CA LYS A 359 7.81 -3.80 -2.03
C LYS A 359 8.30 -4.26 -0.66
N ILE A 360 7.86 -5.46 -0.24
CA ILE A 360 8.36 -6.14 0.94
C ILE A 360 9.54 -7.03 0.53
N GLN A 361 10.60 -6.97 1.33
CA GLN A 361 11.80 -7.79 1.16
C GLN A 361 12.14 -8.55 2.45
N THR A 362 11.84 -7.98 3.63
CA THR A 362 11.97 -8.62 4.94
C THR A 362 10.60 -8.81 5.56
N VAL A 363 10.34 -9.96 6.18
CA VAL A 363 9.21 -10.16 7.09
C VAL A 363 9.73 -10.49 8.48
N VAL A 364 9.27 -9.75 9.49
CA VAL A 364 9.69 -9.89 10.88
C VAL A 364 8.50 -10.08 11.80
N ASN A 365 8.71 -10.73 12.95
CA ASN A 365 7.77 -10.76 14.06
C ASN A 365 8.46 -10.25 15.33
N LYS A 366 7.68 -9.62 16.20
CA LYS A 366 8.16 -9.17 17.51
C LYS A 366 8.19 -10.33 18.50
N ILE A 367 9.33 -10.51 19.17
CA ILE A 367 9.53 -11.56 20.17
C ILE A 367 8.95 -11.12 21.51
N ASP A 368 9.41 -9.98 22.02
CA ASP A 368 9.16 -9.54 23.40
C ASP A 368 8.60 -8.11 23.52
N PRO A 369 7.92 -7.75 24.62
CA PRO A 369 7.51 -6.38 24.89
C PRO A 369 8.72 -5.44 25.08
N ILE A 370 8.50 -4.14 24.89
CA ILE A 370 9.60 -3.15 24.90
C ILE A 370 9.93 -2.77 26.35
N HIS A 371 10.96 -3.42 26.90
CA HIS A 371 11.41 -3.26 28.29
C HIS A 371 12.69 -2.45 28.50
N ASN A 372 13.50 -2.21 27.45
CA ASN A 372 14.76 -1.47 27.57
C ASN A 372 14.60 0.07 27.47
N ASP A 373 15.64 0.79 27.89
CA ASP A 373 15.66 2.26 27.95
C ASP A 373 15.66 2.91 26.56
N PHE A 374 16.42 2.34 25.62
CA PHE A 374 16.46 2.77 24.20
C PHE A 374 15.19 2.43 23.40
N ARG A 375 14.21 1.77 24.02
CA ARG A 375 12.92 1.38 23.46
C ARG A 375 13.00 0.54 22.17
N THR A 376 14.11 -0.17 21.94
CA THR A 376 14.28 -1.01 20.74
C THR A 376 13.40 -2.26 20.80
N MET A 377 13.02 -2.78 19.64
CA MET A 377 12.18 -3.97 19.55
C MET A 377 13.06 -5.20 19.30
N GLN A 378 12.87 -6.27 20.08
CA GLN A 378 13.43 -7.56 19.74
C GLN A 378 12.59 -8.17 18.60
N LEU A 379 13.22 -8.31 17.43
CA LEU A 379 12.59 -8.74 16.19
C LEU A 379 13.26 -10.02 15.68
N GLU A 380 12.44 -11.04 15.41
CA GLU A 380 12.85 -12.24 14.68
C GLU A 380 12.61 -12.01 13.18
N VAL A 381 13.63 -12.24 12.34
CA VAL A 381 13.43 -12.31 10.88
C VAL A 381 12.83 -13.67 10.56
N LEU A 382 11.64 -13.67 9.94
CA LEU A 382 10.90 -14.88 9.59
C LEU A 382 11.03 -15.27 8.12
N ALA A 383 11.20 -14.30 7.22
CA ALA A 383 11.40 -14.54 5.79
C ALA A 383 12.14 -13.37 5.12
N GLY A 384 12.82 -13.67 4.01
CA GLY A 384 13.38 -12.67 3.10
C GLY A 384 14.84 -12.27 3.36
N ASN A 385 15.21 -11.03 3.01
CA ASN A 385 16.56 -10.53 3.30
C ASN A 385 16.72 -10.27 4.81
N HIS A 386 17.85 -10.69 5.39
CA HIS A 386 18.07 -10.58 6.84
C HIS A 386 18.50 -9.15 7.27
N SER A 387 18.01 -8.12 6.58
CA SER A 387 18.30 -6.72 6.85
C SER A 387 17.17 -6.07 7.65
N LEU A 388 17.53 -5.46 8.78
CA LEU A 388 16.64 -4.62 9.60
C LEU A 388 16.86 -3.12 9.36
N VAL A 389 17.84 -2.77 8.52
CA VAL A 389 18.08 -1.40 8.02
C VAL A 389 17.17 -1.14 6.83
N THR A 390 16.39 -0.07 6.90
CA THR A 390 15.37 0.29 5.91
C THR A 390 15.34 1.81 5.66
N LEU A 391 14.65 2.22 4.59
CA LEU A 391 14.40 3.62 4.24
C LEU A 391 12.89 3.87 4.31
N VAL A 392 12.48 4.71 5.25
CA VAL A 392 11.09 5.15 5.40
C VAL A 392 10.92 6.50 4.71
N VAL A 393 9.79 6.71 4.02
CA VAL A 393 9.42 8.00 3.46
C VAL A 393 8.15 8.48 4.15
N GLU A 394 8.21 9.62 4.82
CA GLU A 394 7.07 10.23 5.51
C GLU A 394 7.04 11.73 5.22
N ASN A 395 5.89 12.26 4.79
CA ASN A 395 5.70 13.70 4.50
C ASN A 395 6.77 14.32 3.58
N GLY A 396 7.31 13.52 2.66
CA GLY A 396 8.37 13.89 1.72
C GLY A 396 9.79 13.87 2.29
N LEU A 397 9.96 13.61 3.58
CA LEU A 397 11.26 13.35 4.22
C LEU A 397 11.64 11.87 4.10
N ARG A 398 12.94 11.60 4.10
CA ARG A 398 13.52 10.26 4.04
C ARG A 398 14.25 9.93 5.34
N PHE A 399 13.94 8.81 5.96
CA PHE A 399 14.54 8.36 7.21
C PHE A 399 15.18 7.00 7.01
N HIS A 400 16.51 6.93 7.13
CA HIS A 400 17.23 5.69 7.41
C HIS A 400 16.96 5.28 8.86
N VAL A 401 16.62 4.01 9.04
CA VAL A 401 16.21 3.42 10.31
C VAL A 401 16.73 1.99 10.38
N ASP A 402 17.38 1.60 11.48
CA ASP A 402 17.66 0.20 11.82
C ASP A 402 16.75 -0.26 12.95
N LEU A 403 15.76 -1.10 12.62
CA LEU A 403 14.75 -1.55 13.59
C LEU A 403 15.30 -2.43 14.71
N SER A 404 16.54 -2.94 14.59
CA SER A 404 17.22 -3.64 15.69
C SER A 404 17.81 -2.68 16.73
N ARG A 405 18.14 -1.45 16.34
CA ARG A 405 18.90 -0.48 17.15
C ARG A 405 18.14 0.76 17.57
N VAL A 406 17.03 1.10 16.91
CA VAL A 406 16.27 2.33 17.19
C VAL A 406 14.76 2.08 17.21
N TYR A 407 14.03 2.92 17.94
CA TYR A 407 12.57 2.90 17.94
C TYR A 407 12.00 3.66 16.72
N TRP A 408 11.10 3.02 15.99
CA TRP A 408 10.27 3.66 14.97
C TRP A 408 8.80 3.20 15.10
N ASN A 409 7.87 4.06 14.70
CA ASN A 409 6.45 3.75 14.65
C ASN A 409 5.77 4.54 13.52
N SER A 410 5.27 3.83 12.51
CA SER A 410 4.62 4.45 11.34
C SER A 410 3.20 4.94 11.67
N LYS A 411 2.53 4.32 12.65
CA LYS A 411 1.16 4.68 13.09
C LYS A 411 1.07 6.05 13.80
N LEU A 412 2.20 6.68 14.12
CA LEU A 412 2.25 8.03 14.71
C LEU A 412 2.35 9.16 13.66
N GLY A 413 2.41 8.87 12.36
CA GLY A 413 2.58 9.90 11.31
C GLY A 413 1.50 10.99 11.32
N THR A 414 0.25 10.65 11.61
CA THR A 414 -0.86 11.60 11.72
C THR A 414 -0.74 12.52 12.92
N GLU A 415 -0.26 12.01 14.06
CA GLU A 415 -0.02 12.81 15.27
C GLU A 415 1.21 13.72 15.11
N ARG A 416 2.26 13.24 14.43
CA ARG A 416 3.39 14.08 14.01
C ARG A 416 2.92 15.22 13.10
N GLN A 417 2.11 14.91 12.07
CA GLN A 417 1.54 15.93 11.19
C GLN A 417 0.66 16.94 11.96
N ARG A 418 -0.17 16.49 12.90
CA ARG A 418 -0.96 17.38 13.77
C ARG A 418 -0.09 18.34 14.58
N LEU A 419 0.99 17.85 15.20
CA LEU A 419 1.92 18.69 15.96
C LEU A 419 2.62 19.71 15.06
N LEU A 420 3.03 19.31 13.85
CA LEU A 420 3.68 20.20 12.88
C LEU A 420 2.75 21.31 12.37
N LEU A 421 1.43 21.06 12.31
CA LEU A 421 0.42 22.05 11.93
C LEU A 421 0.17 23.13 13.00
N SER A 422 0.66 22.95 14.23
CA SER A 422 0.62 23.98 15.28
C SER A 422 1.92 24.79 15.40
N LEU A 423 2.87 24.62 14.47
CA LEU A 423 4.16 25.33 14.45
C LEU A 423 4.21 26.40 13.35
N ASP A 424 4.93 27.48 13.59
CA ASP A 424 5.18 28.56 12.62
C ASP A 424 6.67 28.77 12.28
N GLN A 425 6.99 29.78 11.48
CA GLN A 425 8.36 30.07 11.03
C GLN A 425 9.22 30.82 12.06
N ASN A 426 8.61 31.43 13.07
CA ASN A 426 9.29 32.12 14.17
C ASN A 426 9.67 31.16 15.30
N ASP A 427 8.95 30.04 15.42
CA ASP A 427 9.17 29.02 16.43
C ASP A 427 10.62 28.51 16.49
N VAL A 428 11.02 28.09 17.69
CA VAL A 428 12.23 27.33 17.95
C VAL A 428 11.84 26.12 18.79
N VAL A 429 12.05 24.93 18.22
CA VAL A 429 11.58 23.67 18.78
C VAL A 429 12.71 22.94 19.50
N CYS A 430 12.42 22.44 20.69
CA CYS A 430 13.28 21.56 21.47
C CYS A 430 12.64 20.16 21.54
N ASP A 431 13.20 19.18 20.84
CA ASP A 431 12.72 17.78 20.84
C ASP A 431 13.61 16.96 21.78
N VAL A 432 13.08 16.60 22.96
CA VAL A 432 13.86 16.02 24.08
C VAL A 432 14.18 14.55 23.89
N PHE A 433 13.33 13.84 23.12
CA PHE A 433 13.38 12.40 22.88
C PHE A 433 13.11 12.11 21.40
N ALA A 434 13.99 12.62 20.56
CA ALA A 434 13.79 12.75 19.12
C ALA A 434 13.90 11.41 18.36
N GLY A 435 14.51 10.37 18.93
CA GLY A 435 14.84 9.14 18.21
C GLY A 435 15.67 9.43 16.95
N VAL A 436 15.28 8.86 15.81
CA VAL A 436 15.88 9.18 14.49
C VAL A 436 15.42 10.54 13.90
N GLY A 437 14.72 11.35 14.71
CA GLY A 437 14.26 12.70 14.41
C GLY A 437 13.02 12.88 13.53
N PRO A 438 11.97 12.01 13.56
CA PRO A 438 10.80 12.20 12.70
C PRO A 438 9.97 13.46 13.03
N ILE A 439 10.01 13.95 14.28
CA ILE A 439 9.45 15.25 14.64
C ILE A 439 10.48 16.34 14.36
N ALA A 440 11.68 16.25 14.96
CA ALA A 440 12.76 17.22 14.79
C ALA A 440 13.07 17.63 13.33
N LEU A 441 13.27 16.69 12.41
CA LEU A 441 13.57 16.99 11.00
C LEU A 441 12.35 17.57 10.26
N ALA A 442 11.15 17.14 10.62
CA ALA A 442 9.92 17.67 10.03
C ALA A 442 9.67 19.12 10.49
N ALA A 443 9.90 19.40 11.78
CA ALA A 443 9.85 20.75 12.34
C ALA A 443 10.91 21.65 11.69
N ALA A 444 12.14 21.16 11.47
CA ALA A 444 13.22 21.94 10.86
C ALA A 444 12.92 22.46 9.44
N ARG A 445 11.93 21.89 8.72
CA ARG A 445 11.44 22.44 7.44
C ARG A 445 10.57 23.68 7.60
N ILE A 446 9.92 23.85 8.76
CA ILE A 446 8.92 24.88 9.05
C ILE A 446 9.56 25.99 9.88
N VAL A 447 10.15 25.62 11.02
CA VAL A 447 10.54 26.53 12.11
C VAL A 447 11.93 27.14 11.90
N LYS A 448 12.27 28.13 12.73
CA LYS A 448 13.54 28.89 12.66
C LYS A 448 14.77 28.06 12.97
N ARG A 449 14.70 27.25 14.04
CA ARG A 449 15.79 26.38 14.53
C ARG A 449 15.19 25.22 15.32
N VAL A 450 15.81 24.06 15.24
CA VAL A 450 15.48 22.89 16.07
C VAL A 450 16.69 22.47 16.89
N TYR A 451 16.48 22.17 18.16
CA TYR A 451 17.42 21.45 19.01
C TYR A 451 16.83 20.08 19.30
N ALA A 452 17.55 19.01 18.96
CA ALA A 452 17.06 17.64 19.06
C ALA A 452 18.01 16.79 19.90
N ASN A 453 17.46 16.01 20.82
CA ASN A 453 18.21 15.14 21.70
C ASN A 453 17.64 13.73 21.69
N ASP A 454 18.50 12.73 21.80
CA ASP A 454 18.09 11.39 22.22
C ASP A 454 19.16 10.74 23.10
N LEU A 455 18.75 9.83 23.98
CA LEU A 455 19.67 9.08 24.85
C LEU A 455 20.41 7.98 24.05
N ASN A 456 19.77 7.39 23.04
CA ASN A 456 20.32 6.30 22.25
C ASN A 456 21.33 6.82 21.20
N PRO A 457 22.64 6.48 21.29
CA PRO A 457 23.65 6.98 20.36
C PRO A 457 23.40 6.53 18.92
N HIS A 458 22.82 5.35 18.68
CA HIS A 458 22.45 4.91 17.33
C HIS A 458 21.28 5.71 16.76
N ALA A 459 20.34 6.14 17.61
CA ALA A 459 19.24 6.99 17.17
C ALA A 459 19.76 8.37 16.74
N VAL A 460 20.72 8.92 17.48
CA VAL A 460 21.45 10.14 17.14
C VAL A 460 22.25 9.99 15.85
N GLU A 461 23.02 8.91 15.68
CA GLU A 461 23.77 8.62 14.45
C GLU A 461 22.84 8.61 13.21
N PHE A 462 21.71 7.91 13.29
CA PHE A 462 20.70 7.93 12.22
C PHE A 462 20.05 9.30 12.04
N MET A 463 19.80 10.06 13.11
CA MET A 463 19.23 11.41 13.03
C MET A 463 20.19 12.40 12.33
N GLU A 464 21.50 12.30 12.59
CA GLU A 464 22.53 13.08 11.89
C GLU A 464 22.57 12.71 10.40
N GLN A 465 22.65 11.42 10.06
CA GLN A 465 22.59 10.95 8.67
C GLN A 465 21.31 11.43 7.96
N ASN A 466 20.16 11.33 8.64
CA ASN A 466 18.88 11.79 8.12
C ASN A 466 18.86 13.31 7.92
N SER A 467 19.52 14.09 8.78
CA SER A 467 19.60 15.55 8.60
C SER A 467 20.31 15.92 7.30
N VAL A 468 21.42 15.23 6.99
CA VAL A 468 22.19 15.41 5.75
C VAL A 468 21.41 14.92 4.52
N VAL A 469 20.78 13.75 4.58
CA VAL A 469 19.96 13.19 3.49
C VAL A 469 18.81 14.13 3.11
N ASN A 470 18.25 14.86 4.08
CA ASN A 470 17.16 15.81 3.87
C ASN A 470 17.63 17.28 3.71
N LYS A 471 18.93 17.57 3.81
CA LYS A 471 19.55 18.90 3.72
C LYS A 471 19.09 19.89 4.79
N LEU A 472 19.02 19.41 6.03
CA LEU A 472 18.53 20.15 7.20
C LEU A 472 19.62 20.41 8.24
N GLU A 473 20.86 20.02 7.99
CA GLU A 473 22.01 20.12 8.89
C GLU A 473 22.26 21.54 9.43
N LYS A 474 21.88 22.58 8.65
CA LYS A 474 21.97 23.99 9.07
C LYS A 474 20.82 24.48 9.95
N ARG A 475 19.71 23.74 10.01
CA ARG A 475 18.48 24.11 10.75
C ARG A 475 18.27 23.32 12.04
N ILE A 476 18.96 22.20 12.19
CA ILE A 476 18.95 21.38 13.41
C ILE A 476 20.29 21.46 14.15
N GLU A 477 20.26 21.26 15.46
CA GLU A 477 21.41 20.94 16.31
C GLU A 477 21.07 19.65 17.04
N ILE A 478 22.00 18.69 17.08
CA ILE A 478 21.74 17.34 17.57
C ILE A 478 22.63 17.07 18.79
N PHE A 479 22.05 16.43 19.81
CA PHE A 479 22.70 16.10 21.08
C PHE A 479 22.45 14.63 21.45
N ASN A 480 23.42 14.02 22.12
CA ASN A 480 23.27 12.71 22.77
C ASN A 480 23.42 12.87 24.29
N MET A 481 22.30 13.07 24.98
CA MET A 481 22.25 13.28 26.42
C MET A 481 21.00 12.64 27.03
N ASP A 482 21.04 12.38 28.34
CA ASP A 482 19.81 12.21 29.12
C ASP A 482 18.90 13.44 28.97
N GLY A 483 17.58 13.20 28.84
CA GLY A 483 16.60 14.25 28.57
C GLY A 483 16.52 15.32 29.66
N ARG A 484 16.71 14.94 30.94
CA ARG A 484 16.71 15.90 32.06
C ARG A 484 17.98 16.75 32.05
N ARG A 485 19.13 16.14 31.78
CA ARG A 485 20.42 16.84 31.59
C ARG A 485 20.35 17.77 30.37
N PHE A 486 19.74 17.34 29.26
CA PHE A 486 19.52 18.16 28.06
C PHE A 486 18.64 19.40 28.34
N ILE A 487 17.48 19.23 28.99
CA ILE A 487 16.61 20.36 29.39
C ILE A 487 17.41 21.36 30.23
N LYS A 488 18.11 20.91 31.28
CA LYS A 488 18.93 21.79 32.13
C LYS A 488 19.99 22.55 31.33
N ALA A 489 20.74 21.87 30.44
CA ALA A 489 21.76 22.49 29.61
C ALA A 489 21.19 23.54 28.63
N MET A 490 20.11 23.19 27.92
CA MET A 490 19.45 24.08 26.96
C MET A 490 18.94 25.35 27.63
N PHE A 491 18.22 25.24 28.74
CA PHE A 491 17.62 26.40 29.41
C PHE A 491 18.59 27.19 30.29
N SER A 492 19.75 26.64 30.65
CA SER A 492 20.85 27.43 31.25
C SER A 492 21.49 28.36 30.22
N SER A 493 21.66 27.90 28.97
CA SER A 493 22.26 28.68 27.88
C SER A 493 21.32 29.73 27.27
N ASP A 494 21.88 30.73 26.58
CA ASP A 494 21.12 31.74 25.82
C ASP A 494 20.23 31.14 24.72
N LYS A 495 20.50 29.90 24.29
CA LYS A 495 19.65 29.16 23.35
C LYS A 495 18.24 28.96 23.92
N GLY A 496 18.14 28.71 25.23
CA GLY A 496 16.88 28.45 25.93
C GLY A 496 15.91 29.64 25.93
N GLN A 497 16.39 30.89 25.91
CA GLN A 497 15.52 32.07 25.82
C GLN A 497 14.70 32.13 24.53
N LYS A 498 15.18 31.45 23.48
CA LYS A 498 14.59 31.49 22.14
C LYS A 498 13.59 30.36 21.92
N VAL A 499 13.58 29.33 22.79
CA VAL A 499 12.73 28.14 22.67
C VAL A 499 11.28 28.51 22.95
N THR A 500 10.42 28.34 21.95
CA THR A 500 8.97 28.58 22.04
C THR A 500 8.17 27.29 22.22
N GLN A 501 8.74 26.15 21.80
CA GLN A 501 8.07 24.85 21.76
C GLN A 501 8.99 23.77 22.32
N VAL A 502 8.47 22.91 23.19
CA VAL A 502 9.18 21.72 23.67
C VAL A 502 8.34 20.48 23.43
N VAL A 503 8.96 19.43 22.90
CA VAL A 503 8.31 18.16 22.57
C VAL A 503 8.95 17.05 23.38
N MET A 504 8.13 16.27 24.09
CA MET A 504 8.58 15.18 24.95
C MET A 504 7.85 13.88 24.58
N ASN A 505 8.27 13.26 23.47
CA ASN A 505 7.64 12.07 22.90
C ASN A 505 8.21 10.75 23.46
N LEU A 506 8.28 10.62 24.79
CA LEU A 506 8.63 9.37 25.49
C LEU A 506 7.47 8.94 26.40
N PRO A 507 6.39 8.34 25.87
CA PRO A 507 5.11 8.26 26.59
C PRO A 507 5.09 7.37 27.85
N LYS A 508 6.19 6.68 28.14
CA LYS A 508 6.35 5.93 29.38
C LYS A 508 6.77 6.87 30.53
N ASP A 509 7.81 7.69 30.30
CA ASP A 509 8.60 8.36 31.35
C ASP A 509 8.71 9.91 31.16
N ALA A 510 8.05 10.48 30.14
CA ALA A 510 8.15 11.91 29.80
C ALA A 510 7.49 12.84 30.82
N ALA A 511 6.36 12.45 31.43
CA ALA A 511 5.68 13.27 32.42
C ALA A 511 6.51 13.43 33.69
N GLU A 512 7.14 12.36 34.14
CA GLU A 512 8.04 12.34 35.30
C GLU A 512 9.24 13.28 35.09
N SER A 513 9.63 13.49 33.84
CA SER A 513 10.76 14.34 33.43
C SER A 513 10.40 15.83 33.32
N LEU A 514 9.15 16.23 33.60
CA LEU A 514 8.72 17.63 33.66
C LEU A 514 9.30 18.37 34.87
N ASP A 515 9.73 17.64 35.91
CA ASP A 515 10.45 18.20 37.06
C ASP A 515 11.77 18.89 36.66
N ALA A 516 12.35 18.53 35.49
CA ALA A 516 13.54 19.18 34.95
C ALA A 516 13.32 20.65 34.54
N PHE A 517 12.06 21.10 34.38
CA PHE A 517 11.72 22.52 34.17
C PHE A 517 11.66 23.34 35.47
N ARG A 518 11.76 22.71 36.65
CA ARG A 518 11.72 23.41 37.94
C ARG A 518 12.99 24.23 38.17
N GLY A 519 12.85 25.55 38.18
CA GLY A 519 13.95 26.48 38.41
C GLY A 519 14.93 26.64 37.24
N VAL A 520 14.47 26.41 36.00
CA VAL A 520 15.29 26.63 34.79
C VAL A 520 15.64 28.10 34.55
N TYR A 521 14.87 29.04 35.10
CA TYR A 521 15.13 30.48 34.99
C TYR A 521 15.60 31.12 36.32
N ASN A 522 15.98 30.33 37.32
CA ASN A 522 16.46 30.87 38.61
C ASN A 522 17.69 31.78 38.50
N ASP A 523 18.59 31.46 37.57
CA ASP A 523 19.85 32.19 37.39
C ASP A 523 19.66 33.43 36.47
N ARG A 524 18.41 33.86 36.23
CA ARG A 524 18.02 34.94 35.31
C ARG A 524 17.24 36.03 36.02
N GLN A 525 17.40 37.27 35.55
CA GLN A 525 16.57 38.38 35.99
C GLN A 525 15.11 38.13 35.60
N ARG A 526 14.18 38.57 36.45
CA ARG A 526 12.72 38.39 36.26
C ARG A 526 12.16 39.46 35.31
N ASP A 527 12.68 39.50 34.09
CA ASP A 527 12.23 40.46 33.07
C ASP A 527 10.80 40.18 32.60
N GLU A 528 10.07 41.25 32.29
CA GLU A 528 8.67 41.19 31.87
C GLU A 528 8.50 40.65 30.43
N GLY A 529 9.58 40.58 29.66
CA GLY A 529 9.60 40.08 28.27
C GLY A 529 9.90 38.58 28.09
N LEU A 530 10.04 37.81 29.17
CA LEU A 530 10.34 36.37 29.08
C LEU A 530 9.15 35.56 28.57
N SER A 531 9.26 35.03 27.34
CA SER A 531 8.31 34.05 26.81
C SER A 531 8.53 32.67 27.45
N PHE A 532 7.44 31.98 27.75
CA PHE A 532 7.44 30.62 28.29
C PHE A 532 7.08 29.63 27.19
N PRO A 533 7.85 28.55 26.99
CA PRO A 533 7.56 27.61 25.92
C PRO A 533 6.25 26.86 26.17
N THR A 534 5.56 26.52 25.08
CA THR A 534 4.52 25.49 25.12
C THR A 534 5.19 24.12 25.18
N ILE A 535 4.79 23.30 26.15
CA ILE A 535 5.28 21.93 26.34
C ILE A 535 4.22 20.98 25.80
N HIS A 536 4.62 20.11 24.87
CA HIS A 536 3.86 19.00 24.34
C HIS A 536 4.40 17.68 24.93
N VAL A 537 3.78 17.20 25.99
CA VAL A 537 4.18 15.99 26.70
C VAL A 537 3.27 14.82 26.34
N TYR A 538 3.87 13.70 25.94
CA TYR A 538 3.13 12.48 25.62
C TYR A 538 3.15 11.52 26.81
N GLY A 539 2.08 10.72 26.95
CA GLY A 539 1.93 9.78 28.05
C GLY A 539 1.14 8.54 27.70
N PHE A 540 1.29 7.50 28.51
CA PHE A 540 0.40 6.36 28.54
C PHE A 540 -0.39 6.35 29.85
N SER A 541 -1.68 6.05 29.77
CA SER A 541 -2.52 5.73 30.92
C SER A 541 -3.32 4.44 30.68
N LYS A 542 -3.61 3.73 31.77
CA LYS A 542 -4.52 2.58 31.84
C LYS A 542 -5.73 2.84 32.77
N ALA A 543 -5.86 4.06 33.30
CA ALA A 543 -6.92 4.40 34.24
C ALA A 543 -8.29 4.45 33.56
N THR A 544 -9.36 4.31 34.35
CA THR A 544 -10.75 4.47 33.90
C THR A 544 -11.00 5.86 33.32
N ASP A 545 -10.39 6.89 33.91
CA ASP A 545 -10.21 8.21 33.31
C ASP A 545 -8.72 8.44 32.98
N PRO A 546 -8.30 8.20 31.72
CA PRO A 546 -6.93 8.45 31.28
C PRO A 546 -6.49 9.91 31.36
N GLU A 547 -7.42 10.86 31.22
CA GLU A 547 -7.11 12.29 31.11
C GLU A 547 -6.84 12.89 32.48
N PHE A 548 -7.65 12.51 33.48
CA PHE A 548 -7.42 12.85 34.89
C PHE A 548 -6.11 12.27 35.43
N ASP A 549 -5.86 10.97 35.21
CA ASP A 549 -4.60 10.30 35.63
C ASP A 549 -3.35 10.98 35.05
N PHE A 550 -3.39 11.33 33.77
CA PHE A 550 -2.26 12.00 33.13
C PHE A 550 -2.10 13.46 33.57
N HIS A 551 -3.21 14.17 33.85
CA HIS A 551 -3.17 15.50 34.44
C HIS A 551 -2.54 15.49 35.84
N GLU A 552 -2.90 14.55 36.71
CA GLU A 552 -2.30 14.45 38.04
C GLU A 552 -0.81 14.06 37.98
N ARG A 553 -0.38 13.20 37.04
CA ARG A 553 1.07 12.95 36.81
C ARG A 553 1.82 14.23 36.43
N ILE A 554 1.27 15.05 35.53
CA ILE A 554 1.84 16.35 35.15
C ILE A 554 1.93 17.27 36.36
N ARG A 555 0.85 17.38 37.15
CA ARG A 555 0.79 18.19 38.37
C ARG A 555 1.83 17.78 39.41
N ILE A 556 2.00 16.46 39.65
CA ILE A 556 2.98 15.93 40.60
C ILE A 556 4.41 16.29 40.15
N ALA A 557 4.76 16.05 38.89
CA ALA A 557 6.10 16.29 38.37
C ALA A 557 6.47 17.80 38.34
N LEU A 558 5.52 18.65 37.96
CA LEU A 558 5.69 20.12 38.05
C LEU A 558 5.65 20.62 39.50
N SER A 559 5.01 19.87 40.41
CA SER A 559 4.59 20.26 41.76
C SER A 559 3.80 21.57 41.75
N GLU A 560 2.94 21.73 40.74
CA GLU A 560 2.15 22.92 40.42
C GLU A 560 0.98 22.50 39.52
N VAL A 561 -0.14 23.24 39.54
CA VAL A 561 -1.24 23.01 38.58
C VAL A 561 -0.97 23.77 37.28
N ALA A 562 -0.79 23.04 36.17
CA ALA A 562 -0.78 23.64 34.85
C ALA A 562 -2.20 24.09 34.45
N VAL A 563 -2.31 25.28 33.88
CA VAL A 563 -3.60 25.87 33.45
C VAL A 563 -3.75 25.72 31.92
N ASP A 564 -4.99 25.70 31.43
CA ASP A 564 -5.35 25.58 30.00
C ASP A 564 -4.73 24.37 29.28
N VAL A 565 -4.58 23.26 30.00
CA VAL A 565 -4.00 22.01 29.48
C VAL A 565 -4.89 21.42 28.38
N LYS A 566 -4.43 21.53 27.13
CA LYS A 566 -5.10 20.91 25.98
C LYS A 566 -4.77 19.43 25.95
N MET A 567 -5.69 18.61 26.45
CA MET A 567 -5.58 17.16 26.49
C MET A 567 -6.06 16.52 25.17
N ARG A 568 -5.37 15.48 24.70
CA ARG A 568 -5.74 14.73 23.50
C ARG A 568 -5.45 13.25 23.64
N LYS A 569 -6.47 12.41 23.45
CA LYS A 569 -6.32 10.97 23.16
C LYS A 569 -5.75 10.79 21.76
N VAL A 570 -4.48 10.38 21.68
CA VAL A 570 -3.71 10.19 20.43
C VAL A 570 -4.12 8.88 19.74
N ARG A 571 -4.09 7.77 20.49
CA ARG A 571 -4.51 6.44 20.02
C ARG A 571 -4.71 5.46 21.17
N LEU A 572 -5.48 4.41 20.93
CA LEU A 572 -5.44 3.21 21.76
C LEU A 572 -4.12 2.43 21.47
N VAL A 573 -3.50 1.91 22.52
CA VAL A 573 -2.21 1.19 22.47
C VAL A 573 -2.41 -0.31 22.69
N ALA A 574 -3.34 -0.64 23.58
CA ALA A 574 -3.83 -1.98 23.93
C ALA A 574 -5.23 -1.79 24.56
N PRO A 575 -6.04 -2.84 24.77
CA PRO A 575 -7.30 -2.72 25.51
C PRO A 575 -7.13 -1.95 26.82
N GLY A 576 -7.96 -0.93 27.04
CA GLY A 576 -7.88 -0.02 28.20
C GLY A 576 -6.66 0.92 28.27
N LYS A 577 -5.64 0.77 27.42
CA LYS A 577 -4.41 1.59 27.45
C LYS A 577 -4.42 2.67 26.38
N TRP A 578 -4.54 3.93 26.79
CA TRP A 578 -4.47 5.09 25.90
C TRP A 578 -3.06 5.68 25.82
N MET A 579 -2.74 6.23 24.65
CA MET A 579 -1.68 7.22 24.47
C MET A 579 -2.31 8.61 24.43
N LEU A 580 -1.75 9.54 25.19
CA LEU A 580 -2.21 10.90 25.37
C LEU A 580 -1.12 11.89 24.94
N CYS A 581 -1.54 13.10 24.60
CA CYS A 581 -0.71 14.29 24.46
C CYS A 581 -1.37 15.41 25.27
N ALA A 582 -0.63 16.01 26.18
CA ALA A 582 -1.02 17.23 26.89
C ALA A 582 -0.18 18.39 26.35
N SER A 583 -0.83 19.51 26.05
CA SER A 583 -0.17 20.73 25.57
C SER A 583 -0.52 21.90 26.48
N PHE A 584 0.48 22.53 27.11
CA PHE A 584 0.31 23.65 28.05
C PHE A 584 1.53 24.57 28.04
N ILE A 585 1.38 25.83 28.44
CA ILE A 585 2.50 26.77 28.60
C ILE A 585 3.22 26.48 29.92
N LEU A 586 4.55 26.42 29.93
CA LEU A 586 5.34 26.23 31.14
C LEU A 586 4.98 27.28 32.21
N PRO A 587 4.45 26.90 33.40
CA PRO A 587 4.03 27.88 34.39
C PRO A 587 5.20 28.72 34.93
N LYS A 588 4.97 30.03 35.06
CA LYS A 588 5.98 30.99 35.59
C LYS A 588 6.46 30.62 37.00
N SER A 589 5.58 30.10 37.85
CA SER A 589 5.93 29.61 39.19
C SER A 589 6.90 28.42 39.16
N VAL A 590 6.70 27.46 38.24
CA VAL A 590 7.61 26.32 38.01
C VAL A 590 8.98 26.81 37.54
N ALA A 591 9.00 27.65 36.51
CA ALA A 591 10.24 28.10 35.87
C ALA A 591 11.19 28.85 36.83
N PHE A 592 10.64 29.56 37.83
CA PHE A 592 11.37 30.28 38.88
C PHE A 592 11.29 29.60 40.27
N SER A 593 10.90 28.32 40.34
CA SER A 593 10.84 27.56 41.60
C SER A 593 12.24 27.13 42.08
N LYS A 594 12.40 26.86 43.38
CA LYS A 594 13.65 26.27 43.89
C LYS A 594 13.94 24.95 43.16
N ARG A 595 15.15 24.80 42.62
CA ARG A 595 15.59 23.58 41.92
C ARG A 595 15.44 22.37 42.84
N ASN A 596 14.96 21.25 42.31
CA ASN A 596 14.99 19.97 43.02
C ASN A 596 16.46 19.53 43.16
N ILE A 597 17.00 19.58 44.39
CA ILE A 597 18.42 19.30 44.69
C ILE A 597 18.76 17.80 44.51
N ASN A 598 17.76 16.92 44.48
CA ASN A 598 17.90 15.46 44.61
C ASN A 598 18.38 14.71 43.34
N TYR A 599 18.97 15.41 42.36
CA TYR A 599 19.58 14.79 41.17
C TYR A 599 20.99 15.34 40.92
N VAL A 600 21.89 14.99 41.84
CA VAL A 600 23.35 15.03 41.65
C VAL A 600 23.84 13.58 41.70
N GLY A 601 24.24 13.09 40.51
CA GLY A 601 24.58 11.70 40.18
C GLY A 601 24.64 11.56 38.66
#